data_AF-A0A916M622-F1
#
_entry.id   AF-A0A916M622-F1
#
_cell.length_a   1.000
_cell.length_b   1.000
_cell.length_c   1.000
_cell.angle_alpha   90.00
_cell.angle_beta   90.00
_cell.angle_gamma   90.00
#
_symmetry.space_group_name_H-M   'P 1'
#
loop_
_entity.id
_entity.type
_entity.pdbx_description
1 polymer ?
#
loop_
_entity_poly.entity_id
_entity_poly.type
_entity_poly.pdbx_seq_one_letter_code
_entity_poly.pdbx_strand_id
1 'polypeptide(L)'
;MNRLIAWVGALAIVLATAGGHAQDGSQDAQARALFDAGRTAYDAGRFEQALRYFQEAYDLSRRPALLFNIASAADRLLMVDRALEAYRAYLQAVPNAPNRELAQSRITFLESHRGTALPTPQQAAQQAQPPPTEPSATSQQQAPLTPTPAPAGGGDVTGEWWFWTLIGVLVVGAAVGVTVGVVVGTSGVQEPLQGSVPVTFALEGL
;
A
#
# COMPACT_ATOMS: atom_id res chain seq x y z
N MET A 1 61.68 -59.27 -6.21
CA MET A 1 61.97 -59.43 -4.77
C MET A 1 61.42 -58.22 -4.00
N ASN A 2 60.63 -58.50 -2.95
CA ASN A 2 60.30 -57.69 -1.76
C ASN A 2 59.50 -56.37 -1.96
N ARG A 3 58.17 -56.29 -1.74
CA ARG A 3 57.34 -56.40 -0.50
C ARG A 3 57.61 -55.32 0.56
N LEU A 4 56.57 -54.46 0.76
CA LEU A 4 56.13 -53.78 2.00
C LEU A 4 57.02 -52.66 2.59
N ILE A 5 56.54 -51.40 2.58
CA ILE A 5 56.69 -50.43 3.70
C ILE A 5 55.51 -49.42 3.68
N ALA A 6 54.76 -49.43 4.78
CA ALA A 6 54.07 -48.35 5.50
C ALA A 6 53.13 -47.36 4.77
N TRP A 7 51.85 -47.47 5.11
CA TRP A 7 50.94 -46.34 5.29
C TRP A 7 51.44 -45.44 6.43
N VAL A 8 51.51 -44.11 6.24
CA VAL A 8 51.20 -43.02 7.20
C VAL A 8 51.39 -41.69 6.46
N GLY A 9 50.43 -40.75 6.54
CA GLY A 9 50.76 -39.34 6.32
C GLY A 9 49.66 -38.39 5.86
N ALA A 10 48.76 -38.02 6.79
CA ALA A 10 48.18 -36.68 6.93
C ALA A 10 47.34 -36.05 5.79
N LEU A 11 46.03 -36.30 5.87
CA LEU A 11 44.94 -35.32 5.89
C LEU A 11 45.39 -33.83 5.84
N ALA A 12 45.28 -33.20 4.67
CA ALA A 12 45.31 -31.75 4.53
C ALA A 12 43.91 -31.18 4.87
N ILE A 13 43.86 -30.64 6.08
CA ILE A 13 42.85 -29.82 6.74
C ILE A 13 41.87 -29.10 5.80
N VAL A 14 40.59 -29.39 6.00
CA VAL A 14 39.43 -28.58 5.58
C VAL A 14 39.55 -27.21 6.25
N LEU A 15 39.86 -26.16 5.48
CA LEU A 15 39.78 -24.79 5.96
C LEU A 15 38.34 -24.24 5.82
N ALA A 16 37.86 -23.74 6.95
CA ALA A 16 36.91 -22.64 7.12
C ALA A 16 35.43 -22.83 6.75
N THR A 17 34.63 -23.26 7.73
CA THR A 17 33.18 -22.97 7.80
C THR A 17 32.75 -22.31 9.12
N ALA A 18 33.65 -21.55 9.77
CA ALA A 18 33.36 -20.91 11.07
C ALA A 18 32.61 -19.55 10.98
N GLY A 19 32.13 -19.14 9.79
CA GLY A 19 31.49 -17.83 9.58
C GLY A 19 29.96 -17.79 9.62
N GLY A 20 29.28 -18.94 9.71
CA GLY A 20 27.82 -18.99 9.51
C GLY A 20 26.98 -18.37 10.64
N HIS A 21 27.38 -18.52 11.90
CA HIS A 21 26.50 -18.21 13.03
C HIS A 21 26.55 -16.75 13.53
N ALA A 22 27.66 -16.04 13.32
CA ALA A 22 27.79 -14.64 13.77
C ALA A 22 27.04 -13.66 12.85
N GLN A 23 26.99 -13.96 11.55
CA GLN A 23 26.29 -13.14 10.57
C GLN A 23 24.76 -13.26 10.71
N ASP A 24 24.26 -14.46 11.00
CA ASP A 24 22.82 -14.73 11.17
C ASP A 24 22.23 -13.95 12.35
N GLY A 25 22.92 -13.96 13.51
CA GLY A 25 22.48 -13.19 14.69
C GLY A 25 22.47 -11.67 14.46
N SER A 26 23.40 -11.15 13.65
CA SER A 26 23.42 -9.73 13.28
C SER A 26 22.29 -9.37 12.32
N GLN A 27 21.96 -10.24 11.36
CA GLN A 27 20.87 -10.03 10.41
C GLN A 27 19.51 -10.10 11.10
N ASP A 28 19.34 -11.01 12.06
CA ASP A 28 18.12 -11.11 12.87
C ASP A 28 17.88 -9.84 13.71
N ALA A 29 18.93 -9.31 14.35
CA ALA A 29 18.84 -8.07 15.10
C ALA A 29 18.48 -6.88 14.20
N GLN A 30 19.06 -6.82 13.00
CA GLN A 30 18.77 -5.78 12.01
C GLN A 30 17.32 -5.89 11.49
N ALA A 31 16.85 -7.08 11.16
CA ALA A 31 15.48 -7.32 10.72
C ALA A 31 14.47 -6.92 11.80
N ARG A 32 14.80 -7.17 13.08
CA ARG A 32 13.97 -6.74 14.21
C ARG A 32 13.90 -5.22 14.31
N ALA A 33 15.03 -4.53 14.21
CA ALA A 33 15.06 -3.07 14.23
C ALA A 33 14.25 -2.46 13.08
N LEU A 34 14.36 -3.03 11.87
CA LEU A 34 13.55 -2.63 10.71
C LEU A 34 12.06 -2.88 10.94
N PHE A 35 11.68 -4.03 11.49
CA PHE A 35 10.29 -4.30 11.84
C PHE A 35 9.74 -3.27 12.84
N ASP A 36 10.48 -2.95 13.89
CA ASP A 36 10.06 -1.98 14.91
C ASP A 36 9.93 -0.57 14.30
N ALA A 37 10.87 -0.17 13.43
CA ALA A 37 10.78 1.08 12.67
C ALA A 37 9.57 1.10 11.72
N GLY A 38 9.29 -0.02 11.05
CA GLY A 38 8.10 -0.21 10.21
C GLY A 38 6.81 -0.03 10.99
N ARG A 39 6.72 -0.62 12.19
CA ARG A 39 5.57 -0.45 13.09
C ARG A 39 5.38 1.01 13.49
N THR A 40 6.44 1.67 13.94
CA THR A 40 6.39 3.10 14.29
C THR A 40 5.97 3.98 13.11
N ALA A 41 6.44 3.69 11.89
CA ALA A 41 6.02 4.41 10.70
C ALA A 41 4.53 4.14 10.36
N TYR A 42 4.09 2.89 10.49
CA TYR A 42 2.71 2.48 10.22
C TYR A 42 1.72 3.16 11.19
N ASP A 43 2.03 3.15 12.48
CA ASP A 43 1.21 3.77 13.53
C ASP A 43 1.12 5.29 13.34
N ALA A 44 2.15 5.90 12.77
CA ALA A 44 2.17 7.31 12.43
C ALA A 44 1.55 7.65 11.05
N GLY A 45 0.92 6.68 10.37
CA GLY A 45 0.28 6.86 9.06
C GLY A 45 1.26 7.01 7.89
N ARG A 46 2.56 6.81 8.10
CA ARG A 46 3.60 6.88 7.05
C ARG A 46 3.71 5.53 6.33
N PHE A 47 2.66 5.13 5.63
CA PHE A 47 2.52 3.78 5.10
C PHE A 47 3.56 3.41 4.04
N GLU A 48 4.03 4.35 3.21
CA GLU A 48 5.11 4.07 2.24
C GLU A 48 6.42 3.70 2.94
N GLN A 49 6.78 4.44 3.99
CA GLN A 49 7.98 4.19 4.78
C GLN A 49 7.83 2.88 5.56
N ALA A 50 6.66 2.61 6.14
CA ALA A 50 6.36 1.35 6.80
C ALA A 50 6.52 0.16 5.85
N LEU A 51 5.96 0.27 4.64
CA LEU A 51 6.03 -0.78 3.62
C LEU A 51 7.48 -1.11 3.25
N ARG A 52 8.34 -0.09 3.10
CA ARG A 52 9.78 -0.27 2.85
C ARG A 52 10.46 -1.00 3.99
N TYR A 53 10.28 -0.54 5.23
CA TYR A 53 10.90 -1.17 6.40
C TYR A 53 10.45 -2.63 6.60
N PHE A 54 9.17 -2.93 6.38
CA PHE A 54 8.68 -4.31 6.46
C PHE A 54 9.24 -5.20 5.36
N GLN A 55 9.46 -4.67 4.15
CA GLN A 55 10.10 -5.40 3.05
C GLN A 55 11.56 -5.71 3.37
N GLU A 56 12.33 -4.71 3.80
CA GLU A 56 13.73 -4.89 4.18
C GLU A 56 13.86 -5.90 5.34
N ALA A 57 12.96 -5.82 6.33
CA ALA A 57 12.91 -6.82 7.41
C ALA A 57 12.60 -8.24 6.90
N TYR A 58 11.71 -8.35 5.89
CA TYR A 58 11.35 -9.64 5.30
C TYR A 58 12.47 -10.21 4.44
N ASP A 59 13.18 -9.37 3.70
CA ASP A 59 14.30 -9.79 2.86
C ASP A 59 15.45 -10.34 3.70
N LEU A 60 15.71 -9.74 4.86
CA LEU A 60 16.72 -10.23 5.82
C LEU A 60 16.28 -11.49 6.56
N SER A 61 15.07 -11.51 7.12
CA SER A 61 14.67 -12.58 8.05
C SER A 61 13.88 -13.72 7.41
N ARG A 62 13.28 -13.48 6.23
CA ARG A 62 12.34 -14.37 5.54
C ARG A 62 11.16 -14.85 6.41
N ARG A 63 10.85 -14.13 7.49
CA ARG A 63 9.80 -14.54 8.44
C ARG A 63 8.41 -14.27 7.83
N PRO A 64 7.57 -15.31 7.66
CA PRO A 64 6.26 -15.16 7.02
C PRO A 64 5.34 -14.15 7.72
N ALA A 65 5.49 -13.95 9.04
CA ALA A 65 4.69 -12.99 9.80
C ALA A 65 4.80 -11.54 9.28
N LEU A 66 5.91 -11.20 8.61
CA LEU A 66 6.09 -9.87 8.01
C LEU A 66 5.22 -9.66 6.76
N LEU A 67 4.80 -10.73 6.06
CA LEU A 67 3.94 -10.64 4.89
C LEU A 67 2.59 -9.98 5.22
N PHE A 68 2.05 -10.23 6.41
CA PHE A 68 0.81 -9.55 6.85
C PHE A 68 1.01 -8.03 7.01
N ASN A 69 2.15 -7.59 7.54
CA ASN A 69 2.47 -6.17 7.71
C ASN A 69 2.72 -5.49 6.36
N ILE A 70 3.42 -6.17 5.44
CA ILE A 70 3.60 -5.73 4.06
C ILE A 70 2.24 -5.56 3.37
N ALA A 71 1.37 -6.57 3.50
CA ALA A 71 0.03 -6.53 2.93
C ALA A 71 -0.80 -5.38 3.50
N SER A 72 -0.80 -5.21 4.82
CA SER A 72 -1.52 -4.13 5.51
C SER A 72 -1.04 -2.75 5.10
N ALA A 73 0.27 -2.53 4.97
CA ALA A 73 0.83 -1.26 4.51
C ALA A 73 0.52 -0.99 3.04
N ALA A 74 0.62 -1.99 2.17
CA ALA A 74 0.25 -1.87 0.76
C ALA A 74 -1.25 -1.56 0.58
N ASP A 75 -2.09 -2.18 1.40
CA ASP A 75 -3.54 -1.96 1.42
C ASP A 75 -3.89 -0.51 1.79
N ARG A 76 -3.25 0.05 2.82
CA ARG A 76 -3.39 1.47 3.19
C ARG A 76 -2.96 2.44 2.09
N LEU A 77 -2.07 2.01 1.20
CA LEU A 77 -1.61 2.78 0.03
C LEU A 77 -2.46 2.53 -1.22
N LEU A 78 -3.56 1.77 -1.12
CA LEU A 78 -4.40 1.37 -2.24
C LEU A 78 -3.63 0.60 -3.34
N MET A 79 -2.50 -0.03 -2.98
CA MET A 79 -1.74 -0.92 -3.86
C MET A 79 -2.40 -2.31 -3.88
N VAL A 80 -3.60 -2.40 -4.46
CA VAL A 80 -4.51 -3.55 -4.38
C VAL A 80 -3.82 -4.86 -4.74
N ASP A 81 -3.14 -4.92 -5.89
CA ASP A 81 -2.49 -6.17 -6.34
C ASP A 81 -1.39 -6.64 -5.38
N ARG A 82 -0.58 -5.70 -4.89
CA ARG A 82 0.49 -5.99 -3.94
C ARG A 82 -0.04 -6.47 -2.59
N ALA A 83 -1.12 -5.84 -2.11
CA ALA A 83 -1.78 -6.24 -0.87
C ALA A 83 -2.36 -7.67 -1.00
N LEU A 84 -3.04 -7.96 -2.11
CA LEU A 84 -3.59 -9.30 -2.39
C LEU A 84 -2.51 -10.36 -2.47
N GLU A 85 -1.42 -10.10 -3.18
CA GLU A 85 -0.27 -11.01 -3.28
C GLU A 85 0.29 -11.33 -1.88
N ALA A 86 0.56 -10.31 -1.08
CA ALA A 86 1.15 -10.47 0.24
C ALA A 86 0.20 -11.15 1.25
N TYR A 87 -1.11 -10.84 1.26
CA TYR A 87 -2.06 -11.53 2.12
C TYR A 87 -2.21 -13.01 1.75
N ARG A 88 -2.25 -13.34 0.45
CA ARG A 88 -2.33 -14.74 -0.01
C ARG A 88 -1.07 -15.51 0.36
N ALA A 89 0.11 -14.92 0.12
CA ALA A 89 1.39 -15.51 0.53
C ALA A 89 1.46 -15.73 2.05
N TYR A 90 0.93 -14.79 2.84
CA TYR A 90 0.84 -14.93 4.29
C TYR A 90 0.00 -16.14 4.71
N LEU A 91 -1.20 -16.29 4.14
CA LEU A 91 -2.11 -17.39 4.47
C LEU A 91 -1.58 -18.76 3.99
N GLN A 92 -0.84 -18.79 2.88
CA GLN A 92 -0.19 -19.99 2.40
C GLN A 92 0.97 -20.41 3.31
N ALA A 93 1.79 -19.45 3.75
CA ALA A 93 2.95 -19.72 4.59
C ALA A 93 2.59 -19.97 6.07
N VAL A 94 1.47 -19.43 6.55
CA VAL A 94 1.00 -19.59 7.93
C VAL A 94 -0.49 -19.99 7.95
N PRO A 95 -0.82 -21.27 7.65
CA PRO A 95 -2.21 -21.71 7.54
C PRO A 95 -3.06 -21.51 8.81
N ASN A 96 -2.42 -21.59 9.98
CA ASN A 96 -3.04 -21.41 11.30
C ASN A 96 -2.70 -20.03 11.92
N ALA A 97 -2.57 -19.00 11.08
CA ALA A 97 -2.29 -17.64 11.52
C ALA A 97 -3.35 -17.10 12.50
N PRO A 98 -2.97 -16.39 13.57
CA PRO A 98 -3.92 -15.85 14.55
C PRO A 98 -4.88 -14.80 13.94
N ASN A 99 -4.44 -14.11 12.88
CA ASN A 99 -5.16 -13.09 12.13
C ASN A 99 -5.59 -13.61 10.73
N ARG A 100 -5.74 -14.92 10.56
CA ARG A 100 -6.20 -15.56 9.31
C ARG A 100 -7.51 -14.97 8.80
N GLU A 101 -8.52 -14.90 9.67
CA GLU A 101 -9.86 -14.38 9.32
C GLU A 101 -9.81 -12.92 8.84
N LEU A 102 -8.97 -12.10 9.48
CA LEU A 102 -8.75 -10.71 9.07
C LEU A 102 -8.11 -10.63 7.68
N ALA A 103 -7.07 -11.44 7.41
CA ALA A 103 -6.43 -11.49 6.09
C ALA A 103 -7.41 -11.95 5.00
N GLN A 104 -8.24 -12.96 5.28
CA GLN A 104 -9.27 -13.44 4.35
C GLN A 104 -10.32 -12.38 4.05
N SER A 105 -10.82 -11.69 5.07
CA SER A 105 -11.77 -10.59 4.91
C SER A 105 -11.20 -9.47 4.05
N ARG A 106 -9.92 -9.10 4.26
CA ARG A 106 -9.24 -8.11 3.41
C ARG A 106 -9.08 -8.57 1.97
N ILE A 107 -8.71 -9.84 1.74
CA ILE A 107 -8.64 -10.40 0.38
C ILE A 107 -10.00 -10.28 -0.32
N THR A 108 -11.08 -10.75 0.29
CA THR A 108 -12.43 -10.69 -0.29
C THR A 108 -12.84 -9.25 -0.60
N PHE A 109 -12.58 -8.33 0.33
CA PHE A 109 -12.85 -6.90 0.12
C PHE A 109 -12.06 -6.37 -1.08
N LEU A 110 -10.75 -6.57 -1.11
CA LEU A 110 -9.88 -6.05 -2.17
C LEU A 110 -10.21 -6.66 -3.54
N GLU A 111 -10.53 -7.96 -3.61
CA GLU A 111 -10.97 -8.62 -4.85
C GLU A 111 -12.27 -8.04 -5.39
N SER A 112 -13.24 -7.76 -4.52
CA SER A 112 -14.52 -7.16 -4.93
C SER A 112 -14.36 -5.77 -5.55
N HIS A 113 -13.29 -5.06 -5.20
CA HIS A 113 -12.99 -3.72 -5.71
C HIS A 113 -11.87 -3.74 -6.77
N ARG A 114 -11.37 -4.92 -7.15
CA ARG A 114 -10.33 -5.11 -8.15
C ARG A 114 -10.96 -5.02 -9.55
N GLY A 115 -11.13 -3.80 -10.06
CA GLY A 115 -11.75 -3.56 -11.36
C GLY A 115 -12.29 -2.15 -11.60
N THR A 116 -12.28 -1.29 -10.57
CA THR A 116 -12.42 0.16 -10.77
C THR A 116 -11.11 0.82 -11.25
N ALA A 117 -9.99 0.09 -11.22
CA ALA A 117 -8.75 0.50 -11.85
C ALA A 117 -8.84 0.21 -13.36
N LEU A 118 -8.71 1.27 -14.16
CA LEU A 118 -8.71 1.19 -15.63
C LEU A 118 -7.73 0.11 -16.11
N PRO A 119 -8.10 -0.73 -17.09
CA PRO A 119 -7.19 -1.72 -17.66
C PRO A 119 -5.91 -1.02 -18.12
N THR A 120 -4.76 -1.58 -17.75
CA THR A 120 -3.47 -1.04 -18.19
C THR A 120 -3.43 -1.08 -19.73
N PRO A 121 -2.78 -0.12 -20.41
CA PRO A 121 -2.68 -0.13 -21.88
C PRO A 121 -2.20 -1.47 -22.46
N GLN A 122 -1.41 -2.24 -21.71
CA GLN A 122 -0.96 -3.59 -22.08
C GLN A 122 -2.07 -4.65 -21.99
N GLN A 123 -2.95 -4.59 -20.99
CA GLN A 123 -4.12 -5.47 -20.90
C GLN A 123 -5.18 -5.10 -21.95
N ALA A 124 -5.37 -3.80 -22.20
CA ALA A 124 -6.22 -3.32 -23.28
C ALA A 124 -5.69 -3.76 -24.66
N ALA A 125 -4.37 -3.69 -24.88
CA ALA A 125 -3.74 -4.16 -26.12
C ALA A 125 -3.84 -5.68 -26.30
N GLN A 126 -3.73 -6.47 -25.23
CA GLN A 126 -3.88 -7.93 -25.30
C GLN A 126 -5.33 -8.37 -25.51
N GLN A 127 -6.30 -7.63 -24.98
CA GLN A 127 -7.73 -7.87 -25.20
C GLN A 127 -8.21 -7.36 -26.57
N ALA A 128 -7.54 -6.36 -27.14
CA ALA A 128 -7.82 -5.80 -28.46
C ALA A 128 -7.09 -6.51 -29.61
N GLN A 129 -6.27 -7.53 -29.34
CA GLN A 129 -5.73 -8.36 -30.42
C GLN A 129 -6.84 -9.30 -30.92
N PRO A 130 -7.35 -9.11 -32.15
CA PRO A 130 -8.25 -10.09 -32.75
C PRO A 130 -7.51 -11.44 -32.87
N PRO A 131 -8.21 -12.58 -32.84
CA PRO A 131 -7.61 -13.86 -33.18
C PRO A 131 -6.89 -13.75 -34.54
N PRO A 132 -5.77 -14.46 -34.77
CA PRO A 132 -5.00 -14.33 -35.99
C PRO A 132 -5.89 -14.50 -37.22
N THR A 133 -6.16 -13.39 -37.92
CA THR A 133 -6.93 -13.39 -39.15
C THR A 133 -6.09 -14.09 -40.21
N GLU A 134 -6.55 -15.25 -40.67
CA GLU A 134 -6.08 -15.84 -41.92
C GLU A 134 -6.18 -14.80 -43.06
N PRO A 135 -5.22 -14.76 -44.00
CA PRO A 135 -5.20 -13.74 -45.03
C PRO A 135 -6.23 -14.05 -46.14
N SER A 136 -6.86 -12.97 -46.64
CA SER A 136 -7.48 -12.85 -47.96
C SER A 136 -8.97 -13.17 -48.05
N ALA A 137 -9.79 -12.12 -48.17
CA ALA A 137 -10.50 -11.89 -49.43
C ALA A 137 -11.01 -10.45 -49.49
N THR A 138 -10.30 -9.66 -50.28
CA THR A 138 -10.81 -8.46 -50.96
C THR A 138 -12.18 -8.74 -51.58
N SER A 139 -13.25 -8.19 -51.02
CA SER A 139 -14.46 -7.89 -51.77
C SER A 139 -14.59 -6.38 -51.83
N GLN A 140 -14.02 -5.83 -52.89
CA GLN A 140 -14.44 -4.54 -53.41
C GLN A 140 -15.93 -4.66 -53.77
N GLN A 141 -16.79 -3.96 -53.04
CA GLN A 141 -18.12 -3.64 -53.54
C GLN A 141 -18.39 -2.16 -53.31
N GLN A 142 -18.03 -1.39 -54.33
CA GLN A 142 -18.35 0.03 -54.46
C GLN A 142 -19.85 0.21 -54.72
N ALA A 143 -20.49 1.03 -53.87
CA ALA A 143 -21.62 1.98 -53.99
C ALA A 143 -22.78 1.76 -54.98
N PRO A 144 -23.98 2.29 -54.65
CA PRO A 144 -24.29 3.66 -55.10
C PRO A 144 -24.80 4.63 -54.02
N LEU A 145 -24.61 5.90 -54.36
CA LEU A 145 -24.81 7.12 -53.58
C LEU A 145 -26.29 7.46 -53.36
N THR A 146 -26.64 7.93 -52.16
CA THR A 146 -27.69 8.95 -51.99
C THR A 146 -27.19 10.05 -51.05
N PRO A 147 -27.12 11.31 -51.50
CA PRO A 147 -26.81 12.44 -50.63
C PRO A 147 -28.10 12.96 -49.98
N THR A 148 -28.10 13.07 -48.65
CA THR A 148 -29.10 13.88 -47.92
C THR A 148 -28.35 14.83 -46.99
N PRO A 149 -28.68 16.13 -47.00
CA PRO A 149 -27.83 17.19 -46.45
C PRO A 149 -27.92 17.31 -44.92
N ALA A 150 -26.85 17.89 -44.37
CA ALA A 150 -26.61 18.22 -42.97
C ALA A 150 -27.74 19.04 -42.32
N PRO A 151 -27.71 19.13 -40.98
CA PRO A 151 -27.48 20.45 -40.40
C PRO A 151 -26.12 20.54 -39.72
N ALA A 152 -25.45 21.63 -40.06
CA ALA A 152 -24.30 22.16 -39.36
C ALA A 152 -24.61 22.33 -37.87
N GLY A 153 -23.63 22.02 -37.02
CA GLY A 153 -23.79 22.17 -35.57
C GLY A 153 -22.51 21.90 -34.80
N GLY A 154 -21.51 22.76 -34.98
CA GLY A 154 -20.66 23.22 -33.88
C GLY A 154 -19.49 22.35 -33.43
N GLY A 155 -18.31 22.98 -33.39
CA GLY A 155 -17.42 22.83 -32.25
C GLY A 155 -16.14 22.03 -32.49
N ASP A 156 -15.17 22.70 -33.11
CA ASP A 156 -13.75 22.70 -32.77
C ASP A 156 -13.29 21.70 -31.68
N VAL A 157 -12.66 20.59 -32.10
CA VAL A 157 -11.74 19.82 -31.25
C VAL A 157 -10.32 20.32 -31.47
N THR A 158 -10.07 21.57 -31.05
CA THR A 158 -8.72 21.98 -30.62
C THR A 158 -8.54 21.52 -29.19
N GLY A 159 -7.79 20.42 -29.04
CA GLY A 159 -7.60 19.69 -27.79
C GLY A 159 -6.21 19.86 -27.18
N GLU A 160 -5.67 21.08 -27.14
CA GLU A 160 -4.60 21.40 -26.20
C GLU A 160 -5.10 22.43 -25.17
N TRP A 161 -4.93 22.06 -23.89
CA TRP A 161 -4.55 22.95 -22.78
C TRP A 161 -5.62 23.68 -21.93
N TRP A 162 -6.88 23.22 -21.86
CA TRP A 162 -7.95 23.93 -21.11
C TRP A 162 -8.67 23.15 -20.00
N PHE A 163 -8.16 22.02 -19.49
CA PHE A 163 -8.76 21.29 -18.34
C PHE A 163 -8.97 22.15 -17.06
N TRP A 164 -8.41 23.36 -16.99
CA TRP A 164 -8.42 24.20 -15.79
C TRP A 164 -9.43 25.37 -15.75
N THR A 165 -10.40 25.49 -16.64
CA THR A 165 -11.44 26.52 -16.47
C THR A 165 -12.84 26.01 -16.80
N LEU A 166 -13.74 26.17 -15.81
CA LEU A 166 -15.22 26.19 -15.91
C LEU A 166 -15.90 24.81 -15.83
N ILE A 167 -16.78 24.49 -14.85
CA ILE A 167 -17.74 25.29 -14.06
C ILE A 167 -17.93 24.56 -12.71
N GLY A 168 -17.82 25.21 -11.55
CA GLY A 168 -18.83 26.16 -11.04
C GLY A 168 -18.35 27.60 -10.87
N VAL A 169 -19.03 28.51 -11.58
CA VAL A 169 -18.85 29.97 -11.59
C VAL A 169 -19.80 30.66 -10.61
N LEU A 170 -19.34 31.73 -9.95
CA LEU A 170 -20.03 33.04 -9.80
C LEU A 170 -19.08 34.02 -9.06
N VAL A 171 -18.40 35.01 -9.65
CA VAL A 171 -18.76 36.30 -10.29
C VAL A 171 -19.05 37.47 -9.32
N VAL A 172 -18.03 38.34 -9.21
CA VAL A 172 -18.00 39.82 -9.10
C VAL A 172 -18.39 40.52 -7.79
N GLY A 173 -17.45 41.34 -7.29
CA GLY A 173 -17.79 42.63 -6.68
C GLY A 173 -16.94 43.09 -5.49
N ALA A 174 -15.99 43.99 -5.76
CA ALA A 174 -15.56 45.14 -4.94
C ALA A 174 -15.24 44.99 -3.44
N ALA A 175 -13.95 45.17 -3.13
CA ALA A 175 -13.37 46.17 -2.22
C ALA A 175 -13.83 46.36 -0.75
N VAL A 176 -12.81 46.61 0.07
CA VAL A 176 -12.77 47.25 1.40
C VAL A 176 -12.96 46.34 2.63
N GLY A 177 -11.82 45.97 3.20
CA GLY A 177 -11.46 46.28 4.59
C GLY A 177 -12.05 45.44 5.73
N VAL A 178 -11.35 45.54 6.87
CA VAL A 178 -11.77 45.24 8.25
C VAL A 178 -11.25 43.92 8.87
N THR A 179 -10.09 44.10 9.50
CA THR A 179 -9.63 43.63 10.83
C THR A 179 -9.92 42.19 11.29
N VAL A 180 -8.84 41.44 11.53
CA VAL A 180 -8.84 40.26 12.41
C VAL A 180 -8.98 40.73 13.85
N GLY A 181 -10.16 40.55 14.45
CA GLY A 181 -10.36 40.56 15.90
C GLY A 181 -10.14 39.14 16.44
N VAL A 182 -9.09 38.96 17.25
CA VAL A 182 -8.88 37.71 18.00
C VAL A 182 -9.76 37.77 19.26
N VAL A 183 -10.78 36.91 19.33
CA VAL A 183 -11.52 36.64 20.57
C VAL A 183 -11.01 35.30 21.14
N VAL A 184 -10.29 35.38 22.26
CA VAL A 184 -9.97 34.23 23.10
C VAL A 184 -11.23 33.88 23.89
N GLY A 185 -11.87 32.77 23.53
CA GLY A 185 -13.01 32.21 24.25
C GLY A 185 -12.60 30.94 24.97
N THR A 186 -12.20 31.08 26.24
CA THR A 186 -12.01 29.98 27.20
C THR A 186 -13.32 29.24 27.39
N SER A 187 -13.34 27.93 27.18
CA SER A 187 -14.50 27.10 27.52
C SER A 187 -14.09 25.82 28.21
N GLY A 188 -14.80 25.56 29.30
CA GLY A 188 -14.88 24.26 29.95
C GLY A 188 -14.18 24.24 31.29
N VAL A 189 -14.90 24.60 32.36
CA VAL A 189 -15.46 23.59 33.28
C VAL A 189 -16.69 24.19 33.94
N GLN A 190 -17.87 23.61 33.72
CA GLN A 190 -19.01 23.75 34.61
C GLN A 190 -19.69 22.38 34.76
N GLU A 191 -19.36 21.75 35.89
CA GLU A 191 -20.23 21.01 36.82
C GLU A 191 -21.04 19.79 36.33
N PRO A 192 -20.85 18.64 37.00
CA PRO A 192 -21.94 17.73 37.31
C PRO A 192 -22.46 17.97 38.74
N LEU A 193 -23.77 18.20 38.83
CA LEU A 193 -24.60 18.29 40.03
C LEU A 193 -24.46 17.05 40.94
N GLN A 194 -24.32 17.24 42.26
CA GLN A 194 -25.13 16.61 43.32
C GLN A 194 -24.45 16.69 44.70
N GLY A 195 -25.26 17.01 45.72
CA GLY A 195 -25.09 16.41 47.05
C GLY A 195 -24.56 17.33 48.14
N SER A 196 -25.42 18.19 48.65
CA SER A 196 -25.28 18.85 49.95
C SER A 196 -25.13 17.82 51.07
N VAL A 197 -23.98 17.80 51.74
CA VAL A 197 -23.84 17.36 53.14
C VAL A 197 -22.78 18.22 53.83
N PRO A 198 -23.15 19.04 54.84
CA PRO A 198 -22.16 19.68 55.69
C PRO A 198 -21.62 18.64 56.68
N VAL A 199 -20.33 18.34 56.61
CA VAL A 199 -19.66 17.62 57.72
C VAL A 199 -18.76 18.61 58.43
N THR A 200 -19.33 19.20 59.48
CA THR A 200 -18.63 19.94 60.52
C THR A 200 -17.57 19.04 61.16
N PHE A 201 -16.31 19.43 61.11
CA PHE A 201 -15.30 19.03 62.08
C PHE A 201 -14.50 20.27 62.49
N ALA A 202 -14.84 20.81 63.66
CA ALA A 202 -13.99 21.71 64.41
C ALA A 202 -13.25 20.85 65.45
N LEU A 203 -11.92 20.76 65.38
CA LEU A 203 -10.97 20.45 66.47
C LEU A 203 -9.58 20.92 65.98
N GLU A 204 -9.08 22.04 66.49
CA GLU A 204 -8.01 22.11 67.51
C GLU A 204 -6.59 21.89 66.96
N GLY A 205 -5.74 22.91 67.05
CA GLY A 205 -4.28 22.73 66.98
C GLY A 205 -3.46 23.93 66.50
N LEU A 206 -2.97 24.70 67.48
CA LEU A 206 -1.90 25.73 67.47
C LEU A 206 -2.32 27.18 67.21
#